data_AF-A0A7K0PD80-F1
#
_entry.id   AF-A0A7K0PD80-F1
#
_cell.length_a   1.000
_cell.length_b   1.000
_cell.length_c   1.000
_cell.angle_alpha   90.00
_cell.angle_beta   90.00
_cell.angle_gamma   90.00
#
_symmetry.space_group_name_H-M   'P 1'
#
loop_
_entity.id
_entity.type
_entity.pdbx_description
1 polymer ?
#
loop_
_entity_poly.entity_id
_entity_poly.type
_entity_poly.pdbx_seq_one_letter_code
_entity_poly.pdbx_strand_id
1 'polypeptide(L)'
;MTAFTQADWEARMLADHQKDVAQGHHDGECEYGRRWKHLRVFLCHCHKRKREAAGHTEVPTEDLYFPPPSCPRCSESVDHDGDVWNCPTCALSWSSDGSARSCTFTDDYGDAVLTEEAPDAD
;
A
#
# COMPACT_ATOMS: atom_id res chain seq x y z
N MET A 1 21.11 2.78 -28.17
CA MET A 1 20.74 2.67 -26.74
C MET A 1 20.44 1.21 -26.47
N THR A 2 21.25 0.54 -25.66
CA THR A 2 21.00 -0.85 -25.24
C THR A 2 19.78 -0.86 -24.32
N ALA A 3 18.83 -1.77 -24.59
CA ALA A 3 17.64 -1.91 -23.75
C ALA A 3 18.04 -2.41 -22.37
N PHE A 4 17.54 -1.75 -21.32
CA PHE A 4 17.71 -2.18 -19.94
C PHE A 4 16.98 -3.51 -19.74
N THR A 5 17.71 -4.55 -19.36
CA THR A 5 17.19 -5.92 -19.24
C THR A 5 16.77 -6.24 -17.80
N GLN A 6 16.04 -7.33 -17.61
CA GLN A 6 15.75 -7.86 -16.28
C GLN A 6 17.04 -8.17 -15.50
N ALA A 7 18.07 -8.68 -16.17
CA ALA A 7 19.37 -8.96 -15.56
C ALA A 7 20.05 -7.68 -15.06
N ASP A 8 19.94 -6.57 -15.82
CA ASP A 8 20.48 -5.27 -15.41
C ASP A 8 19.76 -4.72 -14.18
N TRP A 9 18.44 -4.91 -14.10
CA TRP A 9 17.65 -4.57 -12.92
C TRP A 9 18.08 -5.39 -11.70
N GLU A 10 18.20 -6.71 -11.85
CA GLU A 10 18.56 -7.62 -10.75
C GLU A 10 19.96 -7.33 -10.21
N ALA A 11 20.92 -7.04 -11.10
CA ALA A 11 22.27 -6.66 -10.72
C ALA A 11 22.30 -5.34 -9.94
N ARG A 12 21.56 -4.32 -10.39
CA ARG A 12 21.47 -3.02 -9.68
C ARG A 12 20.86 -3.20 -8.29
N MET A 13 19.74 -3.90 -8.22
CA MET A 13 19.04 -4.17 -6.97
C MET A 13 19.92 -4.92 -5.95
N LEU A 14 20.70 -5.90 -6.41
CA LEU A 14 21.65 -6.61 -5.55
C LEU A 14 22.77 -5.68 -5.04
N ALA A 15 23.30 -4.83 -5.92
CA ALA A 15 24.34 -3.87 -5.55
C ALA A 15 23.84 -2.82 -4.54
N ASP A 16 22.63 -2.30 -4.74
CA ASP A 16 21.99 -1.37 -3.81
C ASP A 16 21.77 -2.02 -2.44
N HIS A 17 21.29 -3.27 -2.41
CA HIS A 17 21.14 -4.02 -1.16
C HIS A 17 22.47 -4.25 -0.44
N GLN A 18 23.53 -4.62 -1.16
CA GLN A 18 24.87 -4.79 -0.58
C GLN A 18 25.41 -3.49 0.01
N LYS A 19 25.16 -2.36 -0.66
CA LYS A 19 25.51 -1.03 -0.16
C LYS A 19 24.74 -0.70 1.12
N ASP A 20 23.45 -0.98 1.15
CA ASP A 20 22.61 -0.77 2.32
C ASP A 20 23.01 -1.65 3.52
N VAL A 21 23.44 -2.90 3.28
CA VAL A 21 24.03 -3.76 4.32
C VAL A 21 25.35 -3.17 4.83
N ALA A 22 26.23 -2.72 3.95
CA ALA A 22 27.50 -2.10 4.34
C ALA A 22 27.30 -0.78 5.14
N GLN A 23 26.20 -0.07 4.89
CA GLN A 23 25.81 1.13 5.62
C GLN A 23 25.06 0.84 6.94
N GLY A 24 24.78 -0.44 7.24
CA GLY A 24 24.02 -0.84 8.43
C GLY A 24 22.53 -0.50 8.36
N HIS A 25 22.02 -0.13 7.18
CA HIS A 25 20.59 0.03 6.94
C HIS A 25 19.89 -1.33 6.91
N HIS A 26 20.62 -2.36 6.47
CA HIS A 26 20.20 -3.76 6.46
C HIS A 26 21.27 -4.67 7.10
N ASP A 27 20.94 -5.93 7.36
CA ASP A 27 21.91 -6.98 7.72
C ASP A 27 21.79 -8.19 6.79
N GLY A 28 22.71 -9.14 6.93
CA GLY A 28 22.82 -10.31 6.06
C GLY A 28 21.66 -11.32 6.14
N GLU A 29 20.74 -11.16 7.08
CA GLU A 29 19.53 -11.99 7.20
C GLU A 29 18.29 -11.32 6.59
N CYS A 30 18.39 -10.08 6.09
CA CYS A 30 17.28 -9.45 5.38
C CYS A 30 16.99 -10.23 4.08
N GLU A 31 15.84 -10.93 3.99
CA GLU A 31 15.45 -11.70 2.80
C GLU A 31 15.10 -10.75 1.64
N TYR A 32 16.09 -10.54 0.76
CA TYR A 32 15.87 -9.79 -0.47
C TYR A 32 14.99 -10.60 -1.43
N GLY A 33 13.73 -10.15 -1.59
CA GLY A 33 12.86 -10.48 -2.72
C GLY A 33 12.72 -11.98 -3.04
N ARG A 34 12.12 -12.78 -2.16
CA ARG A 34 11.60 -14.08 -2.61
C ARG A 34 10.38 -13.83 -3.49
N ARG A 35 10.40 -14.37 -4.70
CA ARG A 35 9.24 -14.39 -5.60
C ARG A 35 8.21 -15.36 -5.00
N TRP A 36 7.16 -14.84 -4.40
CA TRP A 36 6.04 -15.67 -3.96
C TRP A 36 4.95 -15.65 -5.01
N LYS A 37 4.80 -16.76 -5.76
CA LYS A 37 3.68 -16.99 -6.70
C LYS A 37 3.32 -15.76 -7.57
N HIS A 38 4.32 -15.03 -8.10
CA HIS A 38 4.20 -13.79 -8.93
C HIS A 38 4.36 -12.43 -8.22
N LEU A 39 4.31 -12.33 -6.90
CA LEU A 39 4.64 -11.10 -6.16
C LEU A 39 6.11 -11.07 -5.73
N ARG A 40 6.78 -9.93 -5.91
CA ARG A 40 8.07 -9.64 -5.28
C ARG A 40 7.78 -9.08 -3.89
N VAL A 41 7.91 -9.92 -2.87
CA VAL A 41 7.70 -9.50 -1.48
C VAL A 41 9.06 -9.20 -0.86
N PHE A 42 9.26 -7.97 -0.41
CA PHE A 42 10.48 -7.55 0.28
C PHE A 42 10.26 -7.71 1.78
N LEU A 43 10.78 -8.78 2.38
CA LEU A 43 10.72 -8.96 3.83
C LEU A 43 11.99 -8.37 4.46
N CYS A 44 11.93 -7.08 4.78
CA CYS A 44 12.99 -6.41 5.51
C CYS A 44 12.92 -6.78 6.99
N HIS A 45 13.73 -7.75 7.41
CA HIS A 45 13.90 -8.15 8.82
C HIS A 45 14.59 -7.06 9.68
N CYS A 46 15.17 -6.04 9.04
CA CYS A 46 15.99 -5.04 9.68
C CYS A 46 15.14 -4.03 10.48
N HIS A 47 13.94 -3.66 9.99
CA HIS A 47 12.96 -2.90 10.78
C HIS A 47 12.40 -3.71 11.96
N LYS A 48 12.17 -5.02 11.76
CA LYS A 48 11.74 -5.93 12.83
C LYS A 48 12.79 -6.00 13.94
N ARG A 49 14.06 -6.25 13.61
CA ARG A 49 15.15 -6.33 14.60
C ARG A 49 15.40 -5.00 15.30
N LYS A 50 15.32 -3.87 14.58
CA LYS A 50 15.41 -2.53 15.21
C LYS A 50 14.30 -2.32 16.24
N ARG A 51 13.08 -2.74 15.90
CA ARG A 51 11.92 -2.71 16.80
C ARG A 51 12.17 -3.61 18.03
N GLU A 52 12.59 -4.85 17.82
CA GLU A 52 12.92 -5.79 18.91
C GLU A 52 14.06 -5.31 19.81
N ALA A 53 15.13 -4.72 19.24
CA ALA A 53 16.26 -4.15 19.98
C ALA A 53 15.87 -2.91 20.80
N ALA A 54 14.86 -2.16 20.36
CA ALA A 54 14.24 -1.08 21.12
C ALA A 54 13.24 -1.59 22.18
N GLY A 55 13.10 -2.91 22.37
CA GLY A 55 12.21 -3.52 23.35
C GLY A 55 10.76 -3.69 22.89
N HIS A 56 10.44 -3.36 21.64
CA HIS A 56 9.10 -3.49 21.07
C HIS A 56 8.89 -4.92 20.50
N THR A 57 8.91 -5.91 21.38
CA THR A 57 8.76 -7.33 21.05
C THR A 57 7.31 -7.80 21.05
N GLU A 58 6.41 -7.04 21.66
CA GLU A 58 4.98 -7.33 21.71
C GLU A 58 4.26 -6.72 20.51
N VAL A 59 3.21 -7.40 20.04
CA VAL A 59 2.30 -6.82 19.04
C VAL A 59 1.62 -5.61 19.69
N PRO A 60 1.58 -4.43 19.04
CA PRO A 60 0.86 -3.29 19.58
C PRO A 60 -0.58 -3.71 19.90
N THR A 61 -0.94 -3.64 21.18
CA THR A 61 -2.31 -3.92 21.67
C THR A 61 -3.13 -2.63 21.80
N GLU A 62 -2.47 -1.48 21.67
CA GLU A 62 -3.10 -0.18 21.51
C GLU A 62 -3.86 -0.10 20.19
N ASP A 63 -4.91 0.73 20.17
CA ASP A 63 -5.71 0.98 18.97
C ASP A 63 -4.81 1.55 17.88
N LEU A 64 -4.43 0.70 16.93
CA LEU A 64 -3.67 1.10 15.76
C LEU A 64 -4.49 2.11 14.97
N TYR A 65 -4.01 3.35 14.93
CA TYR A 65 -4.61 4.38 14.08
C TYR A 65 -4.23 4.12 12.63
N PHE A 66 -5.18 3.60 11.87
CA PHE A 66 -5.11 3.59 10.41
C PHE A 66 -5.79 4.86 9.91
N PRO A 67 -5.06 5.82 9.32
CA PRO A 67 -5.68 7.02 8.81
C PRO A 67 -6.73 6.64 7.75
N PRO A 68 -7.89 7.34 7.72
CA PRO A 68 -8.83 7.21 6.63
C PRO A 68 -8.15 7.42 5.27
N PRO A 69 -8.58 6.70 4.22
CA PRO A 69 -8.07 6.96 2.87
C PRO A 69 -8.49 8.35 2.40
N SER A 70 -7.79 8.90 1.42
CA SER A 70 -8.26 10.11 0.72
C SER A 70 -9.20 9.73 -0.42
N CYS A 71 -10.08 10.65 -0.81
CA CYS A 71 -10.91 10.46 -2.01
C CYS A 71 -10.01 10.28 -3.25
N PRO A 72 -10.19 9.22 -4.06
CA PRO A 72 -9.33 8.99 -5.21
C PRO A 72 -9.48 10.03 -6.33
N ARG A 73 -10.57 10.82 -6.31
CA ARG A 73 -10.86 11.84 -7.32
C ARG A 73 -10.35 13.23 -6.95
N CYS A 74 -10.65 13.70 -5.74
CA CYS A 74 -10.32 15.05 -5.31
C CYS A 74 -9.24 15.12 -4.21
N SER A 75 -8.76 13.97 -3.71
CA SER A 75 -7.77 13.85 -2.63
C SER A 75 -8.19 14.45 -1.28
N GLU A 76 -9.47 14.85 -1.14
CA GLU A 76 -10.02 15.36 0.11
C GLU A 76 -10.26 14.23 1.12
N SER A 77 -10.49 14.63 2.37
CA SER A 77 -10.88 13.72 3.45
C SER A 77 -12.25 13.09 3.16
N VAL A 78 -12.45 11.90 3.72
CA VAL A 78 -13.65 11.08 3.53
C VAL A 78 -14.25 10.74 4.89
N ASP A 79 -15.55 10.53 4.90
CA ASP A 79 -16.30 10.04 6.06
C ASP A 79 -16.44 8.50 5.98
N HIS A 80 -16.55 7.85 7.13
CA HIS A 80 -16.78 6.40 7.24
C HIS A 80 -18.03 6.13 8.07
N ASP A 81 -18.93 5.30 7.57
CA ASP A 81 -20.14 4.90 8.28
C ASP A 81 -20.06 3.50 8.90
N GLY A 82 -18.90 2.84 8.80
CA GLY A 82 -18.66 1.47 9.25
C GLY A 82 -18.37 0.52 8.09
N ASP A 83 -19.14 0.62 7.01
CA ASP A 83 -19.03 -0.27 5.85
C ASP A 83 -18.58 0.47 4.58
N VAL A 84 -18.81 1.77 4.49
CA VAL A 84 -18.63 2.58 3.28
C VAL A 84 -17.80 3.84 3.58
N TRP A 85 -16.90 4.17 2.66
CA TRP A 85 -16.23 5.46 2.60
C TRP A 85 -17.02 6.42 1.73
N ASN A 86 -17.24 7.64 2.22
CA ASN A 86 -18.03 8.67 1.55
C ASN A 86 -17.21 9.95 1.37
N CYS A 87 -17.14 10.46 0.14
CA CYS A 87 -16.56 11.75 -0.15
C CYS A 87 -17.68 12.79 -0.31
N PRO A 88 -17.85 13.75 0.63
CA PRO A 88 -18.90 14.75 0.53
C PRO A 88 -18.67 15.73 -0.63
N THR A 89 -17.41 16.00 -0.98
CA THR A 89 -17.05 16.93 -2.07
C THR A 89 -17.42 16.38 -3.45
N CYS A 90 -17.20 15.08 -3.67
CA CYS A 90 -17.47 14.44 -4.95
C CYS A 90 -18.79 13.66 -4.97
N ALA A 91 -19.52 13.60 -3.85
CA ALA A 91 -20.67 12.74 -3.64
C ALA A 91 -20.42 11.27 -4.10
N LEU A 92 -19.21 10.78 -3.81
CA LEU A 92 -18.76 9.43 -4.15
C LEU A 92 -18.76 8.54 -2.91
N SER A 93 -19.20 7.30 -3.06
CA SER A 93 -19.17 6.28 -2.02
C SER A 93 -18.56 4.97 -2.50
N TRP A 94 -17.77 4.27 -1.67
CA TRP A 94 -17.18 2.97 -2.00
C TRP A 94 -16.98 2.08 -0.77
N SER A 95 -16.94 0.76 -0.99
CA SER A 95 -16.80 -0.21 0.10
C SER A 95 -15.47 -0.06 0.85
N SER A 96 -15.54 -0.13 2.17
CA SER A 96 -14.39 0.05 3.06
C SER A 96 -13.51 -1.19 3.21
N ASP A 97 -14.04 -2.37 2.88
CA ASP A 97 -13.31 -3.64 2.87
C ASP A 97 -12.38 -3.81 1.65
N GLY A 98 -12.39 -2.86 0.72
CA GLY A 98 -11.60 -2.92 -0.52
C GLY A 98 -11.99 -4.05 -1.46
N SER A 99 -13.12 -4.73 -1.23
CA SER A 99 -13.60 -5.83 -2.08
C SER A 99 -14.26 -5.32 -3.36
N ALA A 100 -14.84 -4.12 -3.30
CA ALA A 100 -15.46 -3.48 -4.44
C ALA A 100 -14.43 -2.67 -5.23
N ARG A 101 -14.27 -3.03 -6.52
CA ARG A 101 -13.56 -2.19 -7.49
C ARG A 101 -14.43 -1.07 -8.04
N SER A 102 -15.58 -0.80 -7.41
CA SER A 102 -16.55 0.16 -7.88
C SER A 102 -16.82 1.25 -6.86
N CYS A 103 -17.10 2.46 -7.35
CA CYS A 103 -17.64 3.56 -6.57
C CYS A 103 -19.01 3.97 -7.13
N THR A 104 -19.85 4.48 -6.25
CA THR A 104 -21.17 4.98 -6.59
C THR A 104 -21.17 6.50 -6.43
N PHE A 105 -21.63 7.20 -7.44
CA PHE A 105 -21.91 8.63 -7.39
C PHE A 105 -23.41 8.84 -7.14
N THR A 106 -23.74 9.71 -6.20
CA THR A 106 -25.11 10.17 -5.95
C THR A 106 -25.17 11.66 -6.24
N ASP A 107 -26.08 12.10 -7.12
CA ASP A 107 -26.24 13.53 -7.37
C ASP A 107 -26.88 14.27 -6.18
N ASP A 108 -26.88 15.61 -6.24
CA ASP A 108 -27.38 16.49 -5.16
C ASP A 108 -28.87 16.25 -4.81
N TYR A 109 -29.60 15.49 -5.63
CA TYR A 109 -31.01 15.18 -5.46
C TYR A 109 -31.25 13.74 -4.97
N GLY A 110 -30.22 12.89 -4.91
CA GLY A 110 -30.37 11.47 -4.56
C GLY A 110 -30.96 10.61 -5.67
N ASP A 111 -31.09 11.15 -6.88
CA ASP A 111 -31.89 10.58 -7.97
C ASP A 111 -31.02 9.83 -8.99
N ALA A 112 -29.79 10.30 -9.24
CA ALA A 112 -28.87 9.65 -10.16
C ALA A 112 -27.82 8.82 -9.40
N VAL A 113 -27.89 7.49 -9.55
CA VAL A 113 -26.89 6.54 -9.06
C VAL A 113 -26.06 6.06 -10.24
N LEU A 114 -24.84 6.58 -10.38
CA LEU A 114 -23.88 6.11 -11.39
C LEU A 114 -22.83 5.23 -10.71
N THR A 115 -22.55 4.06 -11.27
CA THR A 115 -21.49 3.17 -10.77
C THR A 115 -20.32 3.22 -11.73
N GLU A 116 -19.14 3.57 -11.22
CA GLU A 116 -17.88 3.54 -11.97
C GLU A 116 -17.01 2.40 -11.43
N GLU A 117 -16.39 1.61 -12.33
CA GLU A 117 -15.43 0.57 -11.95
C GLU A 117 -14.00 1.04 -12.21
N ALA A 118 -13.09 0.76 -11.28
CA ALA A 118 -11.67 1.00 -11.42
C ALA A 118 -11.12 0.15 -12.59
N PRO A 119 -10.37 0.75 -13.54
CA PRO A 119 -9.81 0.02 -14.66
C PRO A 119 -8.89 -1.10 -14.20
N ASP A 120 -8.79 -2.19 -14.98
CA ASP A 120 -7.82 -3.26 -14.74
C ASP A 120 -6.41 -2.68 -14.70
N ALA A 121 -5.71 -2.96 -13.61
CA ALA A 121 -4.28 -2.69 -13.51
C ALA A 121 -3.56 -3.72 -14.40
N ASP A 122 -3.16 -3.29 -15.60
CA ASP A 122 -2.22 -4.02 -16.48
C ASP A 122 -0.84 -4.21 -15.82
#